data_AF-A0A2U9SAW1-F1
#
_entry.id   AF-A0A2U9SAW1-F1
#
_cell.length_a   1.000
_cell.length_b   1.000
_cell.length_c   1.000
_cell.angle_alpha   90.00
_cell.angle_beta   90.00
_cell.angle_gamma   90.00
#
_symmetry.space_group_name_H-M   'P 1'
#
loop_
_entity.id
_entity.type
_entity.pdbx_description
1 polymer ?
#
loop_
_entity_poly.entity_id
_entity_poly.type
_entity_poly.pdbx_seq_one_letter_code
_entity_poly.pdbx_strand_id
1 'polypeptide(L)'
;MATVPGGNYDVQFGTNQDDLLAGGAGNNLLLGGNGADTLLGGAGFDALFGGNGADVIHGGASADILLGGNGSDTIDGGSGDDIILGGNGDDVLIGGAGRDLLDGGNGNDVLSGGDGNDILNGGNGDDILAGGGHDDILNGGKGNDILFGGTGNDVLIGGDGNDTLSGDEGNDRLEGGKGDDVLIGGAGNDVFIFSGGGGQDVVLDFKAGEDVLQIARNINGLKVTDAADLAARVTDQHGDAVIDLGHGDSITLKGVSAADIHNQPNDFFVIH
;
A
#
# COMPACT_ATOMS: atom_id res chain seq x y z
N MET A 1 21.82 22.97 -22.21
CA MET A 1 20.41 23.10 -22.62
C MET A 1 20.30 23.14 -24.15
N ALA A 2 19.85 22.05 -24.75
CA ALA A 2 19.45 22.03 -26.16
C ALA A 2 17.92 21.89 -26.19
N THR A 3 17.22 23.02 -26.20
CA THR A 3 15.77 23.05 -26.39
C THR A 3 15.48 23.03 -27.90
N VAL A 4 14.46 22.29 -28.33
CA VAL A 4 13.79 22.52 -29.61
C VAL A 4 12.45 23.18 -29.27
N PRO A 5 12.35 24.52 -29.12
CA PRO A 5 11.11 25.14 -28.69
C PRO A 5 10.15 25.25 -29.88
N GLY A 6 8.89 24.83 -29.69
CA GLY A 6 7.80 25.32 -30.52
C GLY A 6 6.77 24.29 -31.00
N GLY A 7 6.62 23.14 -30.34
CA GLY A 7 5.55 22.18 -30.63
C GLY A 7 4.63 21.92 -29.43
N ASN A 8 3.55 21.16 -29.63
CA ASN A 8 2.79 20.52 -28.54
C ASN A 8 3.62 19.43 -27.81
N TYR A 9 4.90 19.27 -28.18
CA TYR A 9 5.83 18.26 -27.75
C TYR A 9 7.22 18.90 -27.63
N ASP A 10 7.72 19.08 -26.41
CA ASP A 10 9.06 19.59 -26.14
C ASP A 10 9.91 18.52 -25.46
N VAL A 11 11.19 18.41 -25.85
CA VAL A 11 12.16 17.47 -25.27
C VAL A 11 13.33 18.25 -24.67
N GLN A 12 13.67 17.96 -23.41
CA GLN A 12 14.77 18.59 -22.68
C GLN A 12 15.69 17.54 -22.05
N PHE A 13 16.99 17.83 -22.10
CA PHE A 13 18.04 17.02 -21.50
C PHE A 13 18.85 17.89 -20.55
N GLY A 14 18.99 17.41 -19.31
CA GLY A 14 19.93 17.92 -18.32
C GLY A 14 21.36 17.49 -18.64
N THR A 15 22.19 17.58 -17.63
CA THR A 15 23.63 17.44 -17.68
C THR A 15 24.09 16.37 -16.68
N ASN A 16 25.29 16.53 -16.11
CA ASN A 16 25.79 15.66 -15.04
C ASN A 16 25.88 16.43 -13.72
N GLN A 17 25.11 17.51 -13.60
CA GLN A 17 25.02 18.39 -12.45
C GLN A 17 23.55 18.63 -12.19
N ASP A 18 23.25 19.17 -11.02
CA ASP A 18 21.92 19.62 -10.63
C ASP A 18 21.34 20.60 -11.67
N ASP A 19 20.27 20.20 -12.34
CA ASP A 19 19.58 20.93 -13.40
C ASP A 19 18.14 21.27 -13.01
N LEU A 20 17.61 22.38 -13.54
CA LEU A 20 16.19 22.72 -13.48
C LEU A 20 15.60 22.67 -14.90
N LEU A 21 14.67 21.75 -15.12
CA LEU A 21 14.01 21.55 -16.40
C LEU A 21 12.51 21.84 -16.25
N ALA A 22 11.95 22.64 -17.16
CA ALA A 22 10.53 23.02 -17.10
C ALA A 22 9.87 22.88 -18.48
N GLY A 23 8.88 22.00 -18.58
CA GLY A 23 8.16 21.65 -19.80
C GLY A 23 7.14 22.71 -20.23
N GLY A 24 6.34 23.19 -19.27
CA GLY A 24 5.41 24.28 -19.47
C GLY A 24 4.03 23.80 -19.88
N ALA A 25 3.62 24.07 -21.12
CA ALA A 25 2.32 23.66 -21.65
C ALA A 25 2.50 22.72 -22.84
N GLY A 26 1.64 21.72 -22.95
CA GLY A 26 1.75 20.65 -23.93
C GLY A 26 2.50 19.46 -23.33
N ASN A 27 2.63 18.40 -24.12
CA ASN A 27 3.22 17.15 -23.65
C ASN A 27 4.75 17.25 -23.67
N ASN A 28 5.45 16.86 -22.64
CA ASN A 28 6.88 17.12 -22.50
C ASN A 28 7.66 15.85 -22.18
N LEU A 29 8.91 15.77 -22.64
CA LEU A 29 9.88 14.76 -22.22
C LEU A 29 11.06 15.46 -21.56
N LEU A 30 11.24 15.24 -20.27
CA LEU A 30 12.30 15.85 -19.47
C LEU A 30 13.20 14.74 -18.90
N LEU A 31 14.51 14.85 -19.14
CA LEU A 31 15.51 13.88 -18.72
C LEU A 31 16.57 14.60 -17.89
N GLY A 32 16.61 14.38 -16.57
CA GLY A 32 17.56 15.02 -15.64
C GLY A 32 19.00 14.57 -15.90
N GLY A 33 19.28 13.28 -15.70
CA GLY A 33 20.56 12.68 -15.99
C GLY A 33 21.31 12.29 -14.73
N ASN A 34 22.41 12.98 -14.41
CA ASN A 34 23.03 12.85 -13.10
C ASN A 34 22.98 14.20 -12.39
N GLY A 35 22.92 14.17 -11.07
CA GLY A 35 22.80 15.39 -10.26
C GLY A 35 21.49 15.33 -9.49
N ALA A 36 21.32 16.22 -8.51
CA ALA A 36 20.02 16.39 -7.88
C ALA A 36 19.19 17.36 -8.74
N ASP A 37 18.35 16.82 -9.60
CA ASP A 37 17.63 17.56 -10.61
C ASP A 37 16.22 17.98 -10.13
N THR A 38 15.69 19.05 -10.72
CA THR A 38 14.29 19.46 -10.54
C THR A 38 13.60 19.48 -11.89
N LEU A 39 12.57 18.64 -12.06
CA LEU A 39 11.81 18.50 -13.29
C LEU A 39 10.36 18.95 -13.06
N LEU A 40 9.89 19.89 -13.89
CA LEU A 40 8.54 20.42 -13.84
C LEU A 40 7.83 20.15 -15.18
N GLY A 41 6.82 19.29 -15.20
CA GLY A 41 6.04 18.97 -16.41
C GLY A 41 5.17 20.15 -16.79
N GLY A 42 4.18 20.44 -15.94
CA GLY A 42 3.28 21.56 -16.07
C GLY A 42 1.90 21.11 -16.49
N ALA A 43 1.46 21.45 -17.70
CA ALA A 43 0.16 21.01 -18.20
C ALA A 43 0.34 20.22 -19.48
N GLY A 44 -0.29 19.06 -19.59
CA GLY A 44 -0.13 18.16 -20.72
C GLY A 44 0.18 16.76 -20.21
N PHE A 45 0.28 15.79 -21.12
CA PHE A 45 0.73 14.45 -20.75
C PHE A 45 2.25 14.42 -20.85
N ASP A 46 2.94 14.44 -19.73
CA ASP A 46 4.37 14.58 -19.63
C ASP A 46 5.07 13.27 -19.23
N ALA A 47 6.35 13.15 -19.59
CA ALA A 47 7.22 12.04 -19.23
C ALA A 47 8.51 12.61 -18.63
N LEU A 48 8.71 12.40 -17.33
CA LEU A 48 9.80 12.98 -16.55
C LEU A 48 10.66 11.85 -15.99
N PHE A 49 11.98 11.96 -16.16
CA PHE A 49 12.95 10.97 -15.68
C PHE A 49 14.07 11.70 -14.94
N GLY A 50 14.17 11.50 -13.62
CA GLY A 50 15.21 12.09 -12.77
C GLY A 50 16.60 11.56 -13.15
N GLY A 51 16.82 10.26 -12.94
CA GLY A 51 18.04 9.58 -13.33
C GLY A 51 18.86 9.16 -12.12
N ASN A 52 20.02 9.78 -11.89
CA ASN A 52 20.85 9.53 -10.73
C ASN A 52 20.95 10.79 -9.88
N GLY A 53 20.65 10.69 -8.59
CA GLY A 53 20.69 11.79 -7.65
C GLY A 53 19.43 11.80 -6.81
N ALA A 54 19.31 12.76 -5.90
CA ALA A 54 18.07 12.97 -5.18
C ALA A 54 17.26 14.01 -5.95
N ASP A 55 16.32 13.55 -6.77
CA ASP A 55 15.59 14.35 -7.73
C ASP A 55 14.24 14.83 -7.17
N VAL A 56 13.78 15.96 -7.68
CA VAL A 56 12.44 16.51 -7.38
C VAL A 56 11.65 16.59 -8.68
N ILE A 57 10.55 15.85 -8.75
CA ILE A 57 9.76 15.70 -9.97
C ILE A 57 8.32 16.12 -9.70
N HIS A 58 7.81 17.07 -10.49
CA HIS A 58 6.40 17.48 -10.45
C HIS A 58 5.77 17.28 -11.84
N GLY A 59 4.80 16.37 -11.96
CA GLY A 59 4.04 16.13 -13.19
C GLY A 59 3.16 17.32 -13.54
N GLY A 60 2.17 17.58 -12.69
CA GLY A 60 1.31 18.76 -12.76
C GLY A 60 -0.12 18.39 -13.13
N ALA A 61 -0.51 18.58 -14.38
CA ALA A 61 -1.90 18.37 -14.81
C ALA A 61 -2.00 17.49 -16.04
N SER A 62 -2.98 16.58 -16.01
CA SER A 62 -3.18 15.44 -16.92
C SER A 62 -2.37 14.22 -16.48
N ALA A 63 -2.56 13.08 -17.15
CA ALA A 63 -1.87 11.85 -16.79
C ALA A 63 -0.39 11.90 -17.22
N ASP A 64 0.49 11.79 -16.26
CA ASP A 64 1.94 11.88 -16.43
C ASP A 64 2.64 10.54 -16.17
N ILE A 65 3.86 10.42 -16.66
CA ILE A 65 4.75 9.28 -16.38
C ILE A 65 6.01 9.83 -15.71
N LEU A 66 6.19 9.50 -14.44
CA LEU A 66 7.24 10.06 -13.58
C LEU A 66 8.14 8.94 -13.07
N LEU A 67 9.45 9.05 -13.30
CA LEU A 67 10.44 8.08 -12.85
C LEU A 67 11.57 8.79 -12.10
N GLY A 68 11.78 8.44 -10.82
CA GLY A 68 12.87 8.95 -9.99
C GLY A 68 14.22 8.42 -10.46
N GLY A 69 14.45 7.12 -10.25
CA GLY A 69 15.63 6.42 -10.73
C GLY A 69 16.50 5.90 -9.59
N ASN A 70 17.69 6.46 -9.42
CA ASN A 70 18.59 6.12 -8.32
C ASN A 70 18.78 7.34 -7.41
N GLY A 71 18.59 7.14 -6.11
CA GLY A 71 18.70 8.16 -5.08
C GLY A 71 17.38 8.30 -4.35
N SER A 72 17.33 9.18 -3.35
CA SER A 72 16.10 9.42 -2.61
C SER A 72 15.34 10.55 -3.29
N ASP A 73 14.32 10.19 -4.05
CA ASP A 73 13.58 11.09 -4.92
C ASP A 73 12.30 11.59 -4.24
N THR A 74 11.82 12.76 -4.66
CA THR A 74 10.51 13.29 -4.28
C THR A 74 9.69 13.54 -5.54
N ILE A 75 8.58 12.82 -5.68
CA ILE A 75 7.78 12.82 -6.89
C ILE A 75 6.31 13.13 -6.56
N ASP A 76 5.74 14.08 -7.29
CA ASP A 76 4.36 14.55 -7.15
C ASP A 76 3.67 14.53 -8.53
N GLY A 77 2.68 13.65 -8.69
CA GLY A 77 1.87 13.50 -9.90
C GLY A 77 1.02 14.73 -10.17
N GLY A 78 0.30 15.17 -9.14
CA GLY A 78 -0.52 16.37 -9.16
C GLY A 78 -1.97 16.04 -9.47
N SER A 79 -2.40 16.19 -10.72
CA SER A 79 -3.78 15.89 -11.11
C SER A 79 -3.80 15.13 -12.42
N GLY A 80 -4.55 14.05 -12.51
CA GLY A 80 -4.45 13.13 -13.63
C GLY A 80 -4.49 11.70 -13.13
N ASP A 81 -4.50 10.74 -14.05
CA ASP A 81 -4.28 9.35 -13.70
C ASP A 81 -2.79 9.09 -13.94
N ASP A 82 -1.94 9.26 -12.91
CA ASP A 82 -0.49 9.30 -13.04
C ASP A 82 0.18 7.93 -12.84
N ILE A 83 1.35 7.74 -13.45
CA ILE A 83 2.23 6.60 -13.20
C ILE A 83 3.51 7.12 -12.58
N ILE A 84 3.80 6.68 -11.37
CA ILE A 84 4.93 7.14 -10.57
C ILE A 84 5.77 5.95 -10.12
N LEU A 85 7.06 5.95 -10.49
CA LEU A 85 8.03 4.93 -10.08
C LEU A 85 9.20 5.60 -9.35
N GLY A 86 9.41 5.28 -8.07
CA GLY A 86 10.52 5.79 -7.27
C GLY A 86 11.86 5.24 -7.75
N GLY A 87 12.06 3.94 -7.59
CA GLY A 87 13.22 3.22 -8.12
C GLY A 87 14.11 2.65 -7.03
N ASN A 88 15.31 3.20 -6.86
CA ASN A 88 16.24 2.80 -5.81
C ASN A 88 16.52 3.97 -4.89
N GLY A 89 16.37 3.78 -3.58
CA GLY A 89 16.59 4.81 -2.57
C GLY A 89 15.32 4.96 -1.75
N ASP A 90 15.40 5.71 -0.66
CA ASP A 90 14.23 5.97 0.17
C ASP A 90 13.45 7.13 -0.47
N ASP A 91 12.35 6.83 -1.16
CA ASP A 91 11.59 7.74 -2.01
C ASP A 91 10.33 8.31 -1.34
N VAL A 92 9.87 9.47 -1.81
CA VAL A 92 8.57 10.05 -1.43
C VAL A 92 7.72 10.26 -2.66
N LEU A 93 6.63 9.52 -2.77
CA LEU A 93 5.73 9.53 -3.93
C LEU A 93 4.32 10.02 -3.53
N ILE A 94 3.81 10.99 -4.28
CA ILE A 94 2.48 11.57 -4.09
C ILE A 94 1.73 11.48 -5.43
N GLY A 95 0.63 10.74 -5.49
CA GLY A 95 -0.24 10.65 -6.66
C GLY A 95 -0.97 11.97 -6.91
N GLY A 96 -1.81 12.34 -5.95
CA GLY A 96 -2.55 13.60 -5.97
C GLY A 96 -4.03 13.35 -6.22
N ALA A 97 -4.54 13.75 -7.38
CA ALA A 97 -5.94 13.59 -7.72
C ALA A 97 -6.13 12.84 -9.02
N GLY A 98 -6.93 11.78 -9.01
CA GLY A 98 -7.19 10.90 -10.14
C GLY A 98 -6.89 9.46 -9.74
N ARG A 99 -6.69 8.56 -10.69
CA ARG A 99 -6.39 7.15 -10.37
C ARG A 99 -4.94 6.88 -10.67
N ASP A 100 -4.14 6.87 -9.63
CA ASP A 100 -2.71 6.85 -9.70
C ASP A 100 -2.16 5.43 -9.49
N LEU A 101 -1.00 5.17 -10.09
CA LEU A 101 -0.21 3.97 -9.87
C LEU A 101 1.17 4.36 -9.35
N LEU A 102 1.45 4.01 -8.10
CA LEU A 102 2.70 4.31 -7.40
C LEU A 102 3.46 3.01 -7.09
N ASP A 103 4.76 2.99 -7.40
CA ASP A 103 5.68 1.91 -7.06
C ASP A 103 6.95 2.51 -6.44
N GLY A 104 7.19 2.25 -5.14
CA GLY A 104 8.37 2.75 -4.40
C GLY A 104 9.65 2.11 -4.91
N GLY A 105 9.70 0.78 -4.89
CA GLY A 105 10.76 -0.01 -5.50
C GLY A 105 11.70 -0.61 -4.47
N ASN A 106 12.89 -0.05 -4.31
CA ASN A 106 13.86 -0.50 -3.30
C ASN A 106 14.20 0.67 -2.38
N GLY A 107 14.12 0.46 -1.07
CA GLY A 107 14.36 1.51 -0.09
C GLY A 107 13.19 1.56 0.86
N ASN A 108 13.28 2.39 1.89
CA ASN A 108 12.16 2.61 2.78
C ASN A 108 11.36 3.81 2.25
N ASP A 109 10.27 3.52 1.56
CA ASP A 109 9.53 4.49 0.76
C ASP A 109 8.31 5.04 1.51
N VAL A 110 7.88 6.24 1.11
CA VAL A 110 6.63 6.87 1.59
C VAL A 110 5.74 7.18 0.39
N LEU A 111 4.61 6.50 0.31
CA LEU A 111 3.64 6.61 -0.79
C LEU A 111 2.31 7.18 -0.28
N SER A 112 1.74 8.13 -1.03
CA SER A 112 0.41 8.68 -0.80
C SER A 112 -0.37 8.71 -2.12
N GLY A 113 -1.49 7.99 -2.20
CA GLY A 113 -2.38 7.99 -3.38
C GLY A 113 -3.08 9.34 -3.53
N GLY A 114 -3.94 9.67 -2.56
CA GLY A 114 -4.65 10.95 -2.51
C GLY A 114 -6.13 10.79 -2.81
N ASP A 115 -6.66 11.60 -3.74
CA ASP A 115 -8.06 11.55 -4.14
C ASP A 115 -8.23 10.64 -5.37
N GLY A 116 -8.81 9.45 -5.19
CA GLY A 116 -9.24 8.58 -6.28
C GLY A 116 -8.94 7.12 -5.99
N ASN A 117 -9.17 6.25 -6.97
CA ASN A 117 -8.98 4.82 -6.77
C ASN A 117 -7.56 4.44 -7.18
N ASP A 118 -6.66 4.38 -6.21
CA ASP A 118 -5.22 4.29 -6.42
C ASP A 118 -4.67 2.87 -6.22
N ILE A 119 -3.50 2.63 -6.80
CA ILE A 119 -2.73 1.39 -6.62
C ILE A 119 -1.34 1.76 -6.13
N LEU A 120 -1.01 1.35 -4.91
CA LEU A 120 0.27 1.62 -4.25
C LEU A 120 1.01 0.30 -4.00
N ASN A 121 2.29 0.26 -4.37
CA ASN A 121 3.22 -0.82 -4.09
C ASN A 121 4.48 -0.27 -3.41
N GLY A 122 4.76 -0.66 -2.17
CA GLY A 122 5.97 -0.24 -1.45
C GLY A 122 7.22 -0.85 -2.08
N GLY A 123 7.27 -2.19 -2.11
CA GLY A 123 8.31 -2.91 -2.82
C GLY A 123 9.24 -3.65 -1.85
N ASN A 124 10.49 -3.21 -1.72
CA ASN A 124 11.43 -3.78 -0.76
C ASN A 124 11.91 -2.69 0.21
N GLY A 125 11.73 -2.91 1.49
CA GLY A 125 12.13 -1.99 2.54
C GLY A 125 11.00 -1.88 3.55
N ASP A 126 11.22 -1.14 4.63
CA ASP A 126 10.13 -0.86 5.58
C ASP A 126 9.37 0.38 5.08
N ASP A 127 8.24 0.17 4.42
CA ASP A 127 7.51 1.19 3.66
C ASP A 127 6.32 1.78 4.43
N ILE A 128 5.91 3.00 4.05
CA ILE A 128 4.69 3.64 4.56
C ILE A 128 3.78 4.00 3.39
N LEU A 129 2.58 3.42 3.35
CA LEU A 129 1.59 3.63 2.30
C LEU A 129 0.30 4.22 2.88
N ALA A 130 -0.22 5.26 2.23
CA ALA A 130 -1.53 5.82 2.50
C ALA A 130 -2.35 5.89 1.21
N GLY A 131 -3.49 5.19 1.15
CA GLY A 131 -4.41 5.20 0.01
C GLY A 131 -5.02 6.58 -0.16
N GLY A 132 -5.77 7.02 0.85
CA GLY A 132 -6.35 8.35 0.88
C GLY A 132 -7.87 8.26 0.86
N GLY A 133 -8.49 8.69 -0.23
CA GLY A 133 -9.94 8.59 -0.37
C GLY A 133 -10.36 7.86 -1.63
N HIS A 134 -11.52 7.19 -1.56
CA HIS A 134 -12.06 6.20 -2.50
C HIS A 134 -11.47 4.81 -2.29
N ASP A 135 -11.84 3.84 -3.15
CA ASP A 135 -11.45 2.44 -2.93
C ASP A 135 -10.05 2.19 -3.52
N ASP A 136 -9.08 1.92 -2.64
CA ASP A 136 -7.66 1.79 -2.95
C ASP A 136 -7.13 0.34 -2.85
N ILE A 137 -5.99 0.09 -3.48
CA ILE A 137 -5.23 -1.16 -3.36
C ILE A 137 -3.81 -0.85 -2.90
N LEU A 138 -3.44 -1.32 -1.72
CA LEU A 138 -2.13 -1.14 -1.11
C LEU A 138 -1.43 -2.48 -0.94
N ASN A 139 -0.18 -2.56 -1.37
CA ASN A 139 0.70 -3.70 -1.16
C ASN A 139 2.04 -3.22 -0.56
N GLY A 140 2.35 -3.60 0.68
CA GLY A 140 3.62 -3.27 1.34
C GLY A 140 4.79 -3.93 0.63
N GLY A 141 4.74 -5.25 0.48
CA GLY A 141 5.72 -6.01 -0.27
C GLY A 141 6.65 -6.79 0.65
N LYS A 142 7.91 -6.37 0.76
CA LYS A 142 8.87 -6.98 1.70
C LYS A 142 9.36 -5.95 2.68
N GLY A 143 9.29 -6.27 3.97
CA GLY A 143 9.76 -5.41 5.04
C GLY A 143 8.71 -5.35 6.12
N ASN A 144 8.87 -4.47 7.08
CA ASN A 144 7.85 -4.22 8.10
C ASN A 144 7.11 -2.95 7.71
N ASP A 145 5.98 -3.13 7.04
CA ASP A 145 5.29 -2.05 6.36
C ASP A 145 4.17 -1.46 7.22
N ILE A 146 3.82 -0.20 6.95
CA ILE A 146 2.68 0.48 7.58
C ILE A 146 1.73 0.95 6.48
N LEU A 147 0.52 0.40 6.47
CA LEU A 147 -0.50 0.66 5.46
C LEU A 147 -1.73 1.32 6.10
N PHE A 148 -2.19 2.41 5.50
CA PHE A 148 -3.43 3.10 5.85
C PHE A 148 -4.34 3.16 4.61
N GLY A 149 -5.52 2.53 4.67
CA GLY A 149 -6.52 2.56 3.59
C GLY A 149 -7.06 3.97 3.40
N GLY A 150 -7.71 4.48 4.45
CA GLY A 150 -8.24 5.84 4.49
C GLY A 150 -9.76 5.82 4.43
N THR A 151 -10.38 6.47 3.46
CA THR A 151 -11.84 6.40 3.29
C THR A 151 -12.18 5.61 2.04
N GLY A 152 -12.95 4.55 2.12
CA GLY A 152 -13.20 3.72 0.94
C GLY A 152 -13.48 2.29 1.31
N ASN A 153 -13.52 1.38 0.35
CA ASN A 153 -13.46 -0.05 0.64
C ASN A 153 -12.14 -0.55 0.10
N ASP A 154 -11.15 -0.58 0.96
CA ASP A 154 -9.76 -0.73 0.57
C ASP A 154 -9.30 -2.19 0.63
N VAL A 155 -8.25 -2.49 -0.14
CA VAL A 155 -7.56 -3.77 -0.09
C VAL A 155 -6.13 -3.53 0.36
N LEU A 156 -5.79 -4.01 1.55
CA LEU A 156 -4.46 -3.87 2.14
C LEU A 156 -3.80 -5.25 2.23
N ILE A 157 -2.59 -5.34 1.67
CA ILE A 157 -1.75 -6.54 1.68
C ILE A 157 -0.40 -6.13 2.29
N GLY A 158 -0.05 -6.67 3.46
CA GLY A 158 1.24 -6.39 4.10
C GLY A 158 2.38 -7.01 3.30
N GLY A 159 2.39 -8.35 3.22
CA GLY A 159 3.33 -9.10 2.40
C GLY A 159 4.26 -9.96 3.24
N ASP A 160 5.57 -9.75 3.11
CA ASP A 160 6.59 -10.47 3.89
C ASP A 160 7.20 -9.54 4.94
N GLY A 161 7.03 -9.86 6.23
CA GLY A 161 7.58 -9.14 7.37
C GLY A 161 6.48 -8.83 8.38
N ASN A 162 6.79 -8.06 9.42
CA ASN A 162 5.82 -7.80 10.49
C ASN A 162 5.10 -6.48 10.22
N ASP A 163 3.92 -6.56 9.64
CA ASP A 163 3.24 -5.41 9.07
C ASP A 163 2.19 -4.81 10.02
N THR A 164 1.87 -3.53 9.82
CA THR A 164 0.77 -2.85 10.50
C THR A 164 -0.21 -2.28 9.48
N LEU A 165 -1.43 -2.80 9.46
CA LEU A 165 -2.47 -2.42 8.50
C LEU A 165 -3.66 -1.77 9.24
N SER A 166 -4.13 -0.63 8.74
CA SER A 166 -5.35 0.05 9.18
C SER A 166 -6.28 0.29 7.98
N GLY A 167 -7.47 -0.30 7.98
CA GLY A 167 -8.50 -0.04 6.97
C GLY A 167 -9.09 1.37 7.06
N ASP A 168 -9.19 1.90 8.29
CA ASP A 168 -9.78 3.20 8.62
C ASP A 168 -11.31 3.25 8.39
N GLU A 169 -11.83 3.97 7.39
CA GLU A 169 -13.28 4.10 7.14
C GLU A 169 -13.74 3.27 5.94
N GLY A 170 -14.68 2.36 6.16
CA GLY A 170 -15.43 1.62 5.14
C GLY A 170 -15.30 0.11 5.30
N ASN A 171 -15.56 -0.68 4.26
CA ASN A 171 -15.56 -2.14 4.38
C ASN A 171 -14.28 -2.71 3.76
N ASP A 172 -13.29 -2.93 4.58
CA ASP A 172 -11.94 -3.16 4.10
C ASP A 172 -11.58 -4.65 4.05
N ARG A 173 -10.57 -4.97 3.25
CA ARG A 173 -9.99 -6.31 3.16
C ARG A 173 -8.52 -6.24 3.54
N LEU A 174 -8.16 -6.87 4.66
CA LEU A 174 -6.81 -6.84 5.20
C LEU A 174 -6.20 -8.24 5.17
N GLU A 175 -5.04 -8.39 4.53
CA GLU A 175 -4.20 -9.59 4.56
C GLU A 175 -2.80 -9.20 5.05
N GLY A 176 -2.45 -9.60 6.28
CA GLY A 176 -1.11 -9.32 6.84
C GLY A 176 -0.01 -10.00 6.01
N GLY A 177 -0.12 -11.31 5.81
CA GLY A 177 0.78 -12.06 4.93
C GLY A 177 1.66 -13.01 5.75
N LYS A 178 2.97 -12.94 5.59
CA LYS A 178 3.95 -13.69 6.39
C LYS A 178 4.58 -12.77 7.41
N GLY A 179 4.45 -13.09 8.69
CA GLY A 179 5.15 -12.35 9.74
C GLY A 179 4.39 -12.48 11.04
N ASP A 180 4.59 -11.56 11.97
CA ASP A 180 3.66 -11.36 13.08
C ASP A 180 2.99 -9.99 12.85
N ASP A 181 1.76 -9.98 12.33
CA ASP A 181 1.12 -8.76 11.83
C ASP A 181 0.13 -8.13 12.82
N VAL A 182 -0.10 -6.82 12.68
CA VAL A 182 -1.12 -6.07 13.42
C VAL A 182 -2.15 -5.50 12.46
N LEU A 183 -3.40 -5.91 12.61
CA LEU A 183 -4.51 -5.52 11.74
C LEU A 183 -5.56 -4.73 12.53
N ILE A 184 -6.00 -3.62 11.95
CA ILE A 184 -7.05 -2.73 12.46
C ILE A 184 -8.07 -2.56 11.34
N GLY A 185 -9.29 -3.07 11.52
CA GLY A 185 -10.33 -2.94 10.50
C GLY A 185 -10.83 -1.50 10.41
N GLY A 186 -11.12 -0.92 11.57
CA GLY A 186 -11.68 0.41 11.69
C GLY A 186 -13.21 0.40 11.65
N ALA A 187 -13.79 1.23 10.81
CA ALA A 187 -15.20 1.51 10.75
C ALA A 187 -15.87 0.91 9.51
N GLY A 188 -16.41 -0.29 9.64
CA GLY A 188 -17.35 -0.86 8.69
C GLY A 188 -17.45 -2.35 8.94
N ASN A 189 -17.74 -3.13 7.89
CA ASN A 189 -17.75 -4.58 7.98
C ASN A 189 -16.49 -5.12 7.30
N ASP A 190 -15.47 -5.40 8.08
CA ASP A 190 -14.14 -5.66 7.56
C ASP A 190 -13.90 -7.16 7.36
N VAL A 191 -13.01 -7.50 6.45
CA VAL A 191 -12.59 -8.88 6.19
C VAL A 191 -11.10 -9.02 6.46
N PHE A 192 -10.77 -9.73 7.53
CA PHE A 192 -9.40 -10.11 7.85
C PHE A 192 -9.10 -11.48 7.23
N ILE A 193 -8.08 -11.54 6.39
CA ILE A 193 -7.74 -12.70 5.57
C ILE A 193 -6.48 -13.35 6.15
N PHE A 194 -6.57 -14.64 6.46
CA PHE A 194 -5.45 -15.42 6.99
C PHE A 194 -5.16 -16.62 6.10
N SER A 195 -3.89 -16.73 5.72
CA SER A 195 -3.35 -17.85 4.95
C SER A 195 -2.28 -18.61 5.75
N GLY A 196 -1.73 -19.68 5.19
CA GLY A 196 -0.75 -20.51 5.90
C GLY A 196 0.61 -19.83 6.00
N GLY A 197 1.19 -19.79 7.19
CA GLY A 197 2.53 -19.26 7.43
C GLY A 197 2.56 -17.77 7.78
N GLY A 198 1.43 -17.25 8.27
CA GLY A 198 1.28 -15.87 8.74
C GLY A 198 1.66 -15.64 10.20
N GLY A 199 2.35 -16.58 10.87
CA GLY A 199 2.85 -16.35 12.22
C GLY A 199 1.77 -15.95 13.23
N GLN A 200 2.09 -15.02 14.15
CA GLN A 200 1.24 -14.65 15.28
C GLN A 200 0.61 -13.27 15.08
N ASP A 201 -0.52 -13.26 14.39
CA ASP A 201 -1.24 -12.04 14.06
C ASP A 201 -2.14 -11.54 15.18
N VAL A 202 -2.35 -10.22 15.20
CA VAL A 202 -3.20 -9.53 16.17
C VAL A 202 -4.20 -8.65 15.44
N VAL A 203 -5.49 -8.88 15.68
CA VAL A 203 -6.58 -7.97 15.27
C VAL A 203 -7.00 -7.14 16.46
N LEU A 204 -6.94 -5.81 16.36
CA LEU A 204 -7.11 -4.92 17.51
C LEU A 204 -8.56 -4.56 17.84
N ASP A 205 -9.46 -4.58 16.86
CA ASP A 205 -10.80 -3.98 16.98
C ASP A 205 -11.93 -4.83 16.41
N PHE A 206 -11.72 -6.15 16.28
CA PHE A 206 -12.69 -7.08 15.74
C PHE A 206 -14.08 -6.98 16.40
N LYS A 207 -15.12 -6.79 15.59
CA LYS A 207 -16.54 -6.71 15.97
C LYS A 207 -17.32 -7.89 15.40
N ALA A 208 -17.58 -8.90 16.25
CA ALA A 208 -18.40 -10.05 15.86
C ALA A 208 -19.80 -9.63 15.39
N GLY A 209 -20.18 -10.05 14.18
CA GLY A 209 -21.46 -9.74 13.53
C GLY A 209 -21.40 -8.55 12.56
N GLU A 210 -20.28 -7.81 12.54
CA GLU A 210 -19.93 -6.84 11.49
C GLU A 210 -18.76 -7.41 10.68
N ASP A 211 -17.68 -7.79 11.37
CA ASP A 211 -16.43 -8.24 10.75
C ASP A 211 -16.40 -9.74 10.48
N VAL A 212 -15.53 -10.12 9.54
CA VAL A 212 -15.33 -11.49 9.07
C VAL A 212 -13.85 -11.87 9.18
N LEU A 213 -13.60 -13.06 9.73
CA LEU A 213 -12.34 -13.76 9.64
C LEU A 213 -12.43 -14.77 8.48
N GLN A 214 -11.74 -14.47 7.38
CA GLN A 214 -11.62 -15.33 6.22
C GLN A 214 -10.35 -16.18 6.34
N ILE A 215 -10.51 -17.49 6.42
CA ILE A 215 -9.40 -18.43 6.65
C ILE A 215 -9.30 -19.43 5.50
N ALA A 216 -8.08 -19.63 4.98
CA ALA A 216 -7.82 -20.65 3.96
C ALA A 216 -8.11 -22.07 4.51
N ARG A 217 -8.75 -22.95 3.69
CA ARG A 217 -9.09 -24.34 4.06
C ARG A 217 -7.92 -25.21 4.49
N ASN A 218 -6.73 -24.86 4.03
CA ASN A 218 -5.52 -25.61 4.30
C ASN A 218 -4.42 -24.64 4.68
N ILE A 219 -4.22 -24.48 5.98
CA ILE A 219 -3.15 -23.67 6.55
C ILE A 219 -2.10 -24.66 7.03
N ASN A 220 -0.99 -24.75 6.30
CA ASN A 220 0.17 -25.55 6.71
C ASN A 220 -0.16 -27.02 7.05
N GLY A 221 -1.12 -27.64 6.35
CA GLY A 221 -1.54 -29.01 6.60
C GLY A 221 -2.61 -29.17 7.69
N LEU A 222 -2.97 -28.07 8.38
CA LEU A 222 -4.17 -28.00 9.18
C LEU A 222 -5.38 -27.85 8.27
N LYS A 223 -6.23 -28.87 8.25
CA LYS A 223 -7.49 -28.85 7.52
C LYS A 223 -8.58 -28.25 8.41
N VAL A 224 -8.90 -26.98 8.18
CA VAL A 224 -10.08 -26.35 8.77
C VAL A 224 -11.29 -26.75 7.94
N THR A 225 -12.21 -27.52 8.52
CA THR A 225 -13.32 -28.11 7.77
C THR A 225 -14.52 -27.17 7.65
N ASP A 226 -14.75 -26.38 8.68
CA ASP A 226 -15.87 -25.45 8.80
C ASP A 226 -15.64 -24.49 9.98
N ALA A 227 -16.56 -23.54 10.13
CA ALA A 227 -16.54 -22.54 11.19
C ALA A 227 -16.62 -23.13 12.61
N ALA A 228 -17.21 -24.33 12.81
CA ALA A 228 -17.29 -24.95 14.13
C ALA A 228 -15.95 -25.58 14.55
N ASP A 229 -15.18 -26.12 13.60
CA ASP A 229 -13.80 -26.57 13.86
C ASP A 229 -12.92 -25.39 14.32
N LEU A 230 -13.07 -24.23 13.68
CA LEU A 230 -12.31 -23.03 14.05
C LEU A 230 -12.75 -22.47 15.41
N ALA A 231 -14.06 -22.40 15.68
CA ALA A 231 -14.59 -22.01 16.98
C ALA A 231 -14.08 -22.91 18.12
N ALA A 232 -13.90 -24.21 17.87
CA ALA A 232 -13.37 -25.15 18.86
C ALA A 232 -11.88 -24.96 19.19
N ARG A 233 -11.13 -24.22 18.35
CA ARG A 233 -9.71 -23.89 18.55
C ARG A 233 -9.49 -22.61 19.33
N VAL A 234 -10.56 -21.84 19.55
CA VAL A 234 -10.49 -20.56 20.26
C VAL A 234 -10.29 -20.80 21.75
N THR A 235 -9.24 -20.21 22.28
CA THR A 235 -8.91 -20.18 23.71
C THR A 235 -8.97 -18.75 24.22
N ASP A 236 -9.24 -18.57 25.52
CA ASP A 236 -9.14 -17.25 26.15
C ASP A 236 -7.76 -17.11 26.79
N GLN A 237 -7.05 -16.05 26.44
CA GLN A 237 -5.77 -15.70 27.03
C GLN A 237 -5.83 -14.26 27.53
N HIS A 238 -6.05 -14.11 28.85
CA HIS A 238 -6.12 -12.82 29.52
C HIS A 238 -7.25 -11.89 29.02
N GLY A 239 -8.38 -12.46 28.54
CA GLY A 239 -9.50 -11.71 27.98
C GLY A 239 -9.46 -11.52 26.48
N ASP A 240 -8.45 -12.06 25.81
CA ASP A 240 -8.33 -12.08 24.34
C ASP A 240 -8.60 -13.48 23.80
N ALA A 241 -9.33 -13.56 22.69
CA ALA A 241 -9.59 -14.79 21.97
C ALA A 241 -8.38 -15.12 21.09
N VAL A 242 -7.77 -16.27 21.34
CA VAL A 242 -6.61 -16.77 20.59
C VAL A 242 -7.00 -18.02 19.83
N ILE A 243 -6.85 -17.97 18.51
CA ILE A 243 -7.15 -19.04 17.57
C ILE A 243 -5.83 -19.70 17.15
N ASP A 244 -5.62 -20.95 17.55
CA ASP A 244 -4.45 -21.73 17.14
C ASP A 244 -4.66 -22.33 15.74
N LEU A 245 -3.85 -21.88 14.78
CA LEU A 245 -3.85 -22.35 13.39
C LEU A 245 -2.82 -23.46 13.14
N GLY A 246 -2.13 -23.91 14.19
CA GLY A 246 -1.13 -24.95 14.15
C GLY A 246 0.22 -24.46 13.65
N HIS A 247 1.25 -25.28 13.88
CA HIS A 247 2.63 -25.02 13.43
C HIS A 247 3.28 -23.73 13.94
N GLY A 248 2.69 -23.08 14.95
CA GLY A 248 3.17 -21.82 15.51
C GLY A 248 2.38 -20.60 15.03
N ASP A 249 1.46 -20.78 14.08
CA ASP A 249 0.60 -19.72 13.58
C ASP A 249 -0.61 -19.52 14.51
N SER A 250 -0.99 -18.28 14.78
CA SER A 250 -2.14 -17.95 15.62
C SER A 250 -2.74 -16.59 15.30
N ILE A 251 -4.04 -16.44 15.52
CA ILE A 251 -4.73 -15.15 15.46
C ILE A 251 -5.15 -14.76 16.87
N THR A 252 -4.83 -13.54 17.30
CA THR A 252 -5.30 -12.96 18.55
C THR A 252 -6.29 -11.84 18.27
N LEU A 253 -7.52 -11.98 18.75
CA LEU A 253 -8.54 -10.91 18.72
C LEU A 253 -8.51 -10.16 20.04
N LYS A 254 -7.97 -8.94 20.05
CA LYS A 254 -7.83 -8.15 21.27
C LYS A 254 -9.16 -7.66 21.81
N GLY A 255 -9.37 -7.83 23.12
CA GLY A 255 -10.57 -7.37 23.81
C GLY A 255 -11.84 -8.16 23.47
N VAL A 256 -11.74 -9.23 22.68
CA VAL A 256 -12.83 -10.16 22.37
C VAL A 256 -12.58 -11.43 23.15
N SER A 257 -13.49 -11.85 24.03
CA SER A 257 -13.30 -13.09 24.78
C SER A 257 -13.67 -14.32 23.95
N ALA A 258 -13.14 -15.50 24.33
CA ALA A 258 -13.55 -16.75 23.68
C ALA A 258 -15.06 -17.03 23.84
N ALA A 259 -15.66 -16.55 24.94
CA ALA A 259 -17.10 -16.65 25.16
C ALA A 259 -17.91 -15.78 24.20
N ASP A 260 -17.40 -14.61 23.81
CA ASP A 260 -18.06 -13.75 22.81
C ASP A 260 -18.11 -14.44 21.46
N ILE A 261 -17.03 -15.13 21.07
CA ILE A 261 -16.99 -15.95 19.86
C ILE A 261 -17.99 -17.12 19.94
N HIS A 262 -18.02 -17.88 21.05
CA HIS A 262 -18.87 -19.07 21.16
C HIS A 262 -20.37 -18.79 21.29
N ASN A 263 -20.76 -17.58 21.70
CA ASN A 263 -22.16 -17.20 21.90
C ASN A 263 -22.80 -16.53 20.66
N GLN A 264 -22.01 -16.24 19.63
CA GLN A 264 -22.48 -15.68 18.37
C GLN A 264 -22.75 -16.81 17.34
N PRO A 265 -23.57 -16.57 16.31
CA PRO A 265 -23.59 -17.44 15.14
C PRO A 265 -22.17 -17.46 14.52
N ASN A 266 -21.67 -18.61 14.08
CA ASN A 266 -20.33 -18.69 13.48
C ASN A 266 -20.28 -18.15 12.03
N ASP A 267 -21.07 -17.12 11.71
CA ASP A 267 -21.15 -16.52 10.37
C ASP A 267 -19.97 -15.59 10.05
N PHE A 268 -19.28 -15.09 11.08
CA PHE A 268 -18.03 -14.35 10.95
C PHE A 268 -16.81 -15.23 10.61
N PHE A 269 -16.92 -16.57 10.62
CA PHE A 269 -15.87 -17.46 10.14
C PHE A 269 -16.20 -17.94 8.73
N VAL A 270 -15.41 -17.51 7.75
CA VAL A 270 -15.55 -17.94 6.35
C VAL A 270 -14.35 -18.79 5.95
N ILE A 271 -14.62 -20.03 5.54
CA ILE A 271 -13.58 -21.01 5.18
C ILE A 271 -13.53 -21.21 3.65
N HIS A 272 -12.45 -20.74 3.02
CA HIS A 272 -12.28 -20.74 1.55
C HIS A 272 -11.23 -21.70 1.02
#